data_AF-A0A6G7C0M4-F1
#
_entry.id   AF-A0A6G7C0M4-F1
#
_cell.length_a   1.000
_cell.length_b   1.000
_cell.length_c   1.000
_cell.angle_alpha   90.00
_cell.angle_beta   90.00
_cell.angle_gamma   90.00
#
_symmetry.space_group_name_H-M   'P 1'
#
loop_
_entity.id
_entity.type
_entity.pdbx_description
1 polymer ?
#
loop_
_entity_poly.entity_id
_entity_poly.type
_entity_poly.pdbx_seq_one_letter_code
_entity_poly.pdbx_strand_id
1 'polypeptide(L)' 'MKKNPANRYSKENKELIVLSIVKGELFLEEAMEKYNIPDRRTIIAWLRKHVRNKSKNVN' A
#
# COMPACT_ATOMS: atom_id res chain seq x y z
N MET A 1 18.63 -12.52 -13.82
CA MET A 1 17.31 -11.86 -13.88
C MET A 1 17.37 -10.54 -13.11
N LYS A 2 17.15 -9.39 -13.76
CA LYS A 2 17.01 -8.11 -13.05
C LYS A 2 15.67 -8.14 -12.31
N LYS A 3 15.66 -8.30 -10.97
CA LYS A 3 14.45 -8.20 -10.17
C LYS A 3 13.88 -6.80 -10.36
N ASN A 4 12.74 -6.68 -11.03
CA ASN A 4 12.04 -5.41 -11.17
C ASN A 4 11.66 -4.93 -9.75
N PRO A 5 12.16 -3.77 -9.27
CA PRO A 5 11.91 -3.32 -7.89
C PRO A 5 10.43 -3.10 -7.59
N ALA A 6 9.59 -2.97 -8.62
CA ALA A 6 8.13 -2.87 -8.51
C ALA A 6 7.47 -4.07 -7.79
N ASN A 7 8.14 -5.22 -7.73
CA ASN A 7 7.59 -6.46 -7.18
C ASN A 7 8.13 -6.82 -5.79
N ARG A 8 8.69 -5.85 -5.04
CA ARG A 8 9.20 -6.09 -3.68
C ARG A 8 8.13 -6.58 -2.69
N TYR A 9 6.86 -6.24 -2.91
CA TYR A 9 5.74 -6.66 -2.06
C TYR A 9 4.65 -7.33 -2.92
N SER A 10 4.10 -8.44 -2.41
CA SER A 10 2.99 -9.16 -3.05
C SER A 10 1.75 -8.27 -3.16
N LYS A 11 0.86 -8.60 -4.10
CA LYS A 11 -0.40 -7.88 -4.28
C LYS A 11 -1.26 -7.95 -3.01
N GLU A 12 -1.37 -9.12 -2.42
CA GLU A 12 -2.13 -9.36 -1.19
C GLU A 12 -1.61 -8.51 -0.03
N ASN A 13 -0.30 -8.46 0.19
CA ASN A 13 0.28 -7.64 1.26
C ASN A 13 0.01 -6.15 1.04
N LYS A 14 0.13 -5.67 -0.21
CA LYS A 14 -0.18 -4.27 -0.55
C LYS A 14 -1.64 -3.95 -0.24
N GLU A 15 -2.56 -4.82 -0.62
CA GLU A 15 -4.00 -4.65 -0.38
C GLU A 15 -4.34 -4.68 1.10
N LEU A 16 -3.80 -5.64 1.85
CA LEU A 16 -3.99 -5.74 3.30
C LEU A 16 -3.54 -4.46 4.01
N ILE A 17 -2.31 -4.00 3.74
CA ILE A 17 -1.74 -2.78 4.36
C ILE A 17 -2.62 -1.56 4.06
N VAL A 18 -2.99 -1.38 2.79
CA VAL A 18 -3.84 -0.26 2.36
C VAL A 18 -5.20 -0.30 3.07
N LEU A 19 -5.83 -1.48 3.14
CA LEU A 19 -7.15 -1.63 3.75
C LEU A 19 -7.12 -1.37 5.25
N SER A 20 -6.13 -1.88 5.97
CA SER A 20 -5.99 -1.61 7.41
C SER A 20 -5.77 -0.12 7.71
N ILE A 21 -4.99 0.58 6.89
CA ILE A 21 -4.82 2.04 7.02
C ILE A 21 -6.15 2.78 6.73
N VAL A 22 -6.84 2.44 5.65
CA VAL A 22 -8.11 3.09 5.27
C VAL A 22 -9.20 2.86 6.32
N LYS A 23 -9.21 1.70 6.98
CA LYS A 23 -10.14 1.39 8.07
C LYS A 23 -9.76 2.04 9.40
N GLY A 24 -8.57 2.62 9.52
CA GLY A 24 -8.04 3.15 10.79
C GLY A 24 -7.57 2.07 11.76
N GLU A 25 -7.34 0.85 11.29
CA GLU A 25 -6.80 -0.28 12.09
C GLU A 25 -5.28 -0.20 12.27
N LEU A 26 -4.60 0.60 11.44
CA LEU A 26 -3.14 0.71 11.41
C LEU A 26 -2.72 2.12 10.95
N PHE A 27 -1.83 2.77 11.68
CA PHE A 27 -1.22 4.03 11.23
C PHE A 27 -0.16 3.76 10.16
N LEU A 28 0.18 4.80 9.40
CA LEU A 28 1.14 4.67 8.30
C LEU A 28 2.51 4.23 8.82
N GLU A 29 2.98 4.88 9.88
CA GLU A 29 4.28 4.64 10.51
C GLU A 29 4.34 3.23 11.12
N GLU A 30 3.26 2.79 11.78
CA GLU A 30 3.14 1.41 12.29
C GLU A 30 3.18 0.37 11.16
N ALA A 31 2.54 0.67 10.02
CA ALA A 31 2.62 -0.18 8.84
C ALA A 31 4.03 -0.23 8.25
N MET A 32 4.78 0.87 8.32
CA MET A 32 6.17 0.90 7.87
C MET A 32 7.05 -0.02 8.72
N GLU A 33 6.91 0.06 10.04
CA GLU A 33 7.66 -0.77 10.97
C GLU A 33 7.27 -2.25 10.85
N LYS A 34 5.98 -2.55 10.92
CA LYS A 34 5.45 -3.93 10.92
C LYS A 34 5.79 -4.70 9.64
N TYR A 35 5.82 -4.03 8.50
CA TYR A 35 6.06 -4.66 7.19
C TYR A 35 7.45 -4.35 6.62
N ASN A 36 8.34 -3.75 7.43
CA ASN A 36 9.69 -3.36 7.03
C ASN A 36 9.69 -2.57 5.70
N ILE A 37 8.89 -1.52 5.64
CA ILE A 37 8.79 -0.61 4.49
C ILE A 37 9.63 0.63 4.80
N PRO A 38 10.82 0.76 4.19
CA PRO A 38 11.75 1.84 4.55
C PRO A 38 11.32 3.21 4.03
N ASP A 39 10.51 3.26 2.96
CA ASP A 39 10.09 4.53 2.35
C ASP A 39 8.57 4.72 2.45
N ARG A 40 8.17 5.73 3.22
CA ARG A 40 6.79 6.22 3.37
C ARG A 40 6.09 6.47 2.03
N ARG A 41 6.82 6.93 1.01
CA ARG A 41 6.27 7.18 -0.34
C ARG A 41 5.71 5.92 -0.97
N THR A 42 6.22 4.76 -0.61
CA THR A 42 5.75 3.45 -1.08
C THR A 42 4.28 3.23 -0.71
N ILE A 43 3.94 3.41 0.58
CA ILE A 43 2.58 3.23 1.09
C ILE A 43 1.65 4.31 0.51
N ILE A 44 2.12 5.57 0.45
CA ILE A 44 1.35 6.68 -0.14
C ILE A 44 1.00 6.39 -1.60
N ALA A 45 1.92 5.83 -2.39
CA ALA A 45 1.65 5.47 -3.77
C ALA A 45 0.54 4.41 -3.88
N TRP A 46 0.50 3.45 -2.97
CA TRP A 46 -0.56 2.43 -2.92
C TRP A 46 -1.91 3.03 -2.51
N LEU A 47 -1.94 3.91 -1.51
CA LEU A 47 -3.15 4.63 -1.10
C LEU A 47 -3.72 5.46 -2.26
N ARG A 48 -2.88 6.23 -2.96
CA ARG A 48 -3.30 7.02 -4.13
C ARG A 48 -3.87 6.14 -5.23
N LYS A 49 -3.26 4.98 -5.48
CA LYS A 49 -3.78 3.99 -6.44
C LYS A 49 -5.14 3.44 -6.00
N HIS A 50 -5.30 3.13 -4.72
CA HIS A 50 -6.58 2.66 -4.16
C HIS A 50 -7.70 3.68 -4.34
N VAL A 51 -7.47 4.94 -3.97
CA VAL A 51 -8.46 6.03 -4.14
C VAL A 51 -8.85 6.19 -5.61
N ARG A 52 -7.86 6.26 -6.51
CA ARG A 52 -8.11 6.38 -7.96
C ARG A 52 -8.95 5.21 -8.50
N ASN A 53 -8.69 3.98 -8.05
CA ASN A 53 -9.44 2.82 -8.47
C ASN A 53 -10.87 2.83 -7.91
N LYS A 54 -11.06 3.30 -6.67
CA LYS A 54 -12.39 3.49 -6.08
C LYS A 54 -13.23 4.48 -6.88
N SER A 55 -12.65 5.63 -7.27
CA SER A 55 -13.35 6.63 -8.08
C SER A 55 -13.81 6.12 -9.45
N LYS A 56 -13.11 5.16 -10.05
CA LYS A 56 -13.50 4.55 -11.33
C LYS A 56 -14.61 3.52 -11.23
N ASN A 57 -14.90 3.02 -10.02
CA ASN A 57 -15.90 1.97 -9.78
C ASN A 57 -17.26 2.54 -9.32
N VAL A 58 -17.35 3.87 -9.19
CA VAL A 58 -18.55 4.61 -8.75
C VAL A 58 -19.19 5.39 -9.91
N ASN A 59 -18.62 5.29 -11.11
CA ASN A 59 -19.09 5.89 -12.37
C ASN A 59 -19.37 4.79 -13.38
#